data_AF-A0A8C7WN33-F1
#
_entry.id   AF-A0A8C7WN33-F1
#
_cell.length_a   1.000
_cell.length_b   1.000
_cell.length_c   1.000
_cell.angle_alpha   90.00
_cell.angle_beta   90.00
_cell.angle_gamma   90.00
#
_symmetry.space_group_name_H-M   'P 1'
#
loop_
_entity.id
_entity.type
_entity.pdbx_description
1 polymer ?
#
loop_
_entity_poly.entity_id
_entity_poly.type
_entity_poly.pdbx_seq_one_letter_code
_entity_poly.pdbx_strand_id
1 'polypeptide(L)'
;MNLLCRGRLKLLAASLTAIVLLTWLYLLAGNLENGRSLLLAPCLADSQAAQVLERAVLEARVREVEEENRQIRLQLSQSQGTAAQLAEGNYGNQQWGASADTVPEEGDNTAEEKNNHTDCPRPPTIQKCELIHVACVCAGHNASRDVVTLVKSVLFHRRNPLHFHFITDTVANRILSSLFRSWMVPSVQVSFYDADELKSEVSWIPNKHYSGIYGLMKLTLTKALPPDLNKVIVLDTDITFATDIAELWGIFRKFTDKQVIGLVENQSDWYLGNLWKNHKPWPALGRGFNTGVILLYLERLRRISWEQMWRLTAERELMSMLSTSLADQDIFNAFIKQNPVLVHQLPCFWNVQLSDHTRSEQCYTEVSDLKVIHWNSPKKLRVKNKHVEFFRNLYLTFLEYDGNLLRRELFGCPSQASPESIQLQGALEELDEDDQCYDFRRERLTVHRVHLEFLQYEYTPTEDDVTLVAQLSMDRLQMLEAICKHWEGPISLALYLSDAEAQQFLRYAQASEVLKNRKNVGYHIVYKEGQFYPVNLLRNVALKNANTPYTFLTDVDFLPMYGLYDYLRFFSLINGVRHQS
;
A
#
# COMPACT_ATOMS: atom_id res chain seq x y z
N MET A 1 55.57 -18.84 -38.01
CA MET A 1 54.29 -18.55 -37.32
C MET A 1 54.12 -19.22 -35.94
N ASN A 2 55.10 -19.95 -35.38
CA ASN A 2 54.94 -20.65 -34.08
C ASN A 2 55.58 -19.95 -32.85
N LEU A 3 56.34 -18.85 -33.01
CA LEU A 3 56.92 -18.13 -31.87
C LEU A 3 56.02 -16.99 -31.32
N LEU A 4 55.25 -16.30 -32.16
CA LEU A 4 54.38 -15.19 -31.70
C LEU A 4 53.18 -15.65 -30.85
N CYS A 5 52.60 -16.83 -31.13
CA CYS A 5 51.48 -17.36 -30.35
C CYS A 5 51.87 -17.81 -28.94
N ARG A 6 53.12 -18.29 -28.74
CA ARG A 6 53.61 -18.69 -27.42
C ARG A 6 53.82 -17.51 -26.47
N GLY A 7 54.22 -16.35 -26.99
CA GLY A 7 54.38 -15.13 -26.18
C GLY A 7 53.04 -14.59 -25.67
N ARG A 8 52.02 -14.57 -26.51
CA ARG A 8 50.66 -14.11 -26.13
C ARG A 8 49.97 -15.05 -25.14
N LEU A 9 50.17 -16.37 -25.28
CA LEU A 9 49.63 -17.36 -24.33
C LEU A 9 50.28 -17.25 -22.95
N LYS A 10 51.59 -17.01 -22.90
CA LYS A 10 52.31 -16.77 -21.63
C LYS A 10 51.88 -15.48 -20.96
N LEU A 11 51.62 -14.42 -21.74
CA LEU A 11 51.11 -13.15 -21.20
C LEU A 11 49.69 -13.31 -20.64
N LEU A 12 48.81 -14.01 -21.36
CA LEU A 12 47.45 -14.32 -20.89
C LEU A 12 47.45 -15.16 -19.62
N ALA A 13 48.31 -16.19 -19.56
CA ALA A 13 48.45 -17.02 -18.37
C ALA A 13 48.97 -16.21 -17.18
N ALA A 14 49.95 -15.32 -17.39
CA ALA A 14 50.48 -14.43 -16.35
C ALA A 14 49.46 -13.40 -15.87
N SER A 15 48.64 -12.86 -16.78
CA SER A 15 47.55 -11.94 -16.41
C SER A 15 46.46 -12.63 -15.61
N LEU A 16 46.09 -13.86 -15.99
CA LEU A 16 45.09 -14.65 -15.25
C LEU A 16 45.60 -15.03 -13.85
N THR A 17 46.85 -15.46 -13.71
CA THR A 17 47.42 -15.74 -12.39
C THR A 17 47.55 -14.50 -11.52
N ALA A 18 47.87 -13.34 -12.10
CA ALA A 18 47.88 -12.06 -11.36
C ALA A 18 46.48 -11.67 -10.87
N ILE A 19 45.43 -11.86 -11.68
CA ILE A 19 44.04 -11.58 -11.28
C ILE A 19 43.61 -12.51 -10.14
N VAL A 20 43.95 -13.80 -10.22
CA VAL A 20 43.65 -14.77 -9.15
C VAL A 20 44.40 -14.43 -7.86
N LEU A 21 45.68 -14.04 -7.94
CA LEU A 21 46.46 -13.64 -6.76
C LEU A 21 45.94 -12.35 -6.14
N LEU A 22 45.55 -11.36 -6.95
CA LEU A 22 44.98 -10.09 -6.46
C LEU A 22 43.61 -10.29 -5.82
N THR A 23 42.77 -11.17 -6.38
CA THR A 23 41.48 -11.52 -5.77
C THR A 23 41.66 -12.29 -4.47
N TRP A 24 42.63 -13.20 -4.39
CA TRP A 24 42.99 -13.88 -3.14
C TRP A 24 43.53 -12.92 -2.07
N LEU A 25 44.40 -11.99 -2.46
CA LEU A 25 44.91 -10.95 -1.55
C LEU A 25 43.79 -10.02 -1.07
N TYR A 26 42.84 -9.65 -1.95
CA TYR A 26 41.68 -8.83 -1.59
C TYR A 26 40.76 -9.56 -0.60
N LEU A 27 40.53 -10.86 -0.80
CA LEU A 27 39.75 -11.69 0.12
C LEU A 27 40.45 -11.91 1.47
N LEU A 28 41.79 -12.04 1.48
CA LEU A 28 42.59 -12.15 2.70
C LEU A 28 42.66 -10.83 3.48
N ALA A 29 42.81 -9.69 2.79
CA ALA A 29 42.79 -8.36 3.41
C ALA A 29 41.40 -8.02 3.97
N GLY A 30 40.33 -8.33 3.24
CA GLY A 30 38.96 -8.17 3.71
C GLY A 30 38.61 -9.05 4.93
N ASN A 31 39.29 -10.18 5.09
CA ASN A 31 39.16 -11.04 6.28
C ASN A 31 39.83 -10.47 7.53
N LEU A 32 40.88 -9.64 7.39
CA LEU A 32 41.59 -9.05 8.53
C LEU A 32 40.87 -7.82 9.10
N GLU A 33 40.14 -7.05 8.27
CA GLU A 33 39.45 -5.82 8.70
C GLU A 33 38.03 -6.03 9.20
N ASN A 34 37.37 -7.16 8.91
CA ASN A 34 35.94 -7.36 9.21
C ASN A 34 35.56 -8.64 10.00
N GLY A 35 36.53 -9.45 10.47
CA GLY A 35 36.28 -10.55 11.41
C GLY A 35 35.24 -11.61 10.99
N ARG A 36 34.84 -11.66 9.71
CA ARG A 36 33.86 -12.61 9.16
C ARG A 36 34.50 -13.39 8.02
N SER A 37 34.85 -14.64 8.29
CA SER A 37 35.40 -15.57 7.29
C SER A 37 34.38 -15.87 6.18
N LEU A 38 34.71 -15.50 4.94
CA LEU A 38 33.95 -15.82 3.71
C LEU A 38 34.34 -17.17 3.08
N LEU A 39 34.85 -18.12 3.86
CA LEU A 39 35.05 -19.50 3.42
C LEU A 39 33.82 -20.34 3.77
N LEU A 40 33.18 -20.87 2.72
CA LEU A 40 32.13 -21.90 2.79
C LEU A 40 32.55 -22.99 3.78
N ALA A 41 31.82 -23.11 4.88
CA ALA A 41 31.99 -24.22 5.82
C ALA A 41 31.66 -25.54 5.09
N PRO A 42 32.45 -26.62 5.26
CA PRO A 42 32.11 -27.92 4.72
C PRO A 42 30.80 -28.39 5.35
N CYS A 43 29.87 -28.90 4.52
CA CYS A 43 28.67 -29.58 4.96
C CYS A 43 29.03 -30.74 5.90
N LEU A 44 28.97 -30.50 7.21
CA LEU A 44 28.98 -31.54 8.22
C LEU A 44 27.52 -31.91 8.51
N ALA A 45 27.24 -33.20 8.38
CA ALA A 45 25.93 -33.79 8.61
C ALA A 45 25.41 -33.43 10.01
N ASP A 46 24.09 -33.22 10.07
CA ASP A 46 23.28 -32.93 11.24
C ASP A 46 23.64 -33.88 12.40
N SER A 47 24.37 -33.37 13.39
CA SER A 47 24.64 -34.09 14.63
C SER A 47 24.25 -33.22 15.81
N GLN A 48 23.65 -33.84 16.83
CA GLN A 48 23.20 -33.17 18.06
C GLN A 48 24.27 -32.27 18.71
N ALA A 49 25.56 -32.54 18.48
CA ALA A 49 26.65 -31.71 19.00
C ALA A 49 26.73 -30.32 18.33
N ALA A 50 26.37 -30.20 17.05
CA ALA A 50 26.37 -28.92 16.33
C ALA A 50 25.22 -28.00 16.80
N GLN A 51 24.04 -28.57 17.02
CA GLN A 51 22.88 -27.83 17.56
C GLN A 51 23.11 -27.35 18.99
N VAL A 52 23.81 -28.14 19.83
CA VAL A 52 24.18 -27.74 21.19
C VAL A 52 25.20 -26.60 21.17
N LEU A 53 26.18 -26.65 20.26
CA LEU A 53 27.16 -25.58 20.11
C LEU A 53 26.53 -24.29 19.59
N GLU A 54 25.64 -24.37 18.60
CA GLU A 54 24.92 -23.21 18.05
C GLU A 54 24.00 -22.57 19.10
N ARG A 55 23.31 -23.38 19.91
CA ARG A 55 22.48 -22.90 21.03
C ARG A 55 23.33 -22.24 22.12
N ALA A 56 24.49 -22.79 22.46
CA ALA A 56 25.40 -22.19 23.43
C ALA A 56 25.98 -20.85 22.93
N VAL A 57 26.27 -20.73 21.63
CA VAL A 57 26.72 -19.48 21.00
C VAL A 57 25.59 -18.44 20.97
N LEU A 58 24.35 -18.86 20.69
CA LEU A 58 23.19 -17.98 20.75
C LEU A 58 22.94 -17.48 22.18
N GLU A 59 23.00 -18.36 23.17
CA GLU A 59 22.83 -18.01 24.59
C GLU A 59 23.93 -17.06 25.09
N ALA A 60 25.18 -17.24 24.64
CA ALA A 60 26.27 -16.31 24.94
C ALA A 60 26.02 -14.91 24.34
N ARG A 61 25.56 -14.85 23.09
CA ARG A 61 25.19 -13.59 22.43
C ARG A 61 24.00 -12.89 23.08
N VAL A 62 22.99 -13.65 23.53
CA VAL A 62 21.84 -13.08 24.24
C VAL A 62 22.29 -12.46 25.55
N ARG A 63 23.17 -13.12 26.32
CA ARG A 63 23.73 -12.55 27.56
C ARG A 63 24.54 -11.30 27.31
N GLU A 64 25.34 -11.26 26.24
CA GLU A 64 26.11 -10.08 25.85
C GLU A 64 25.19 -8.89 25.54
N VAL A 65 24.13 -9.12 24.76
CA VAL A 65 23.12 -8.09 24.42
C VAL A 65 22.30 -7.66 25.65
N GLU A 66 22.00 -8.56 26.58
CA GLU A 66 21.34 -8.23 27.84
C GLU A 66 22.22 -7.36 28.75
N GLU A 67 23.52 -7.65 28.80
CA GLU A 67 24.50 -6.85 29.56
C GLU A 67 24.68 -5.46 28.90
N GLU A 68 24.79 -5.38 27.58
CA GLU A 68 24.79 -4.10 26.84
C GLU A 68 23.52 -3.30 27.11
N ASN A 69 22.34 -3.93 27.06
CA ASN A 69 21.08 -3.27 27.39
C ASN A 69 21.04 -2.79 28.85
N ARG A 70 21.64 -3.54 29.78
CA ARG A 70 21.77 -3.13 31.18
C ARG A 70 22.70 -1.92 31.33
N GLN A 71 23.83 -1.89 30.61
CA GLN A 71 24.74 -0.75 30.59
C GLN A 71 24.10 0.49 29.95
N ILE A 72 23.34 0.33 28.86
CA ILE A 72 22.58 1.42 28.22
C ILE A 72 21.53 1.98 29.17
N ARG A 73 20.82 1.12 29.92
CA ARG A 73 19.87 1.56 30.95
C ARG A 73 20.56 2.33 32.08
N LEU A 74 21.75 1.91 32.49
CA LEU A 74 22.55 2.64 33.49
C LEU A 74 23.03 4.00 32.94
N GLN A 75 23.47 4.07 31.68
CA GLN A 75 23.86 5.33 31.03
C GLN A 75 22.66 6.28 30.82
N LEU A 76 21.48 5.75 30.53
CA LEU A 76 20.23 6.51 30.46
C LEU A 76 19.83 7.04 31.85
N SER A 77 20.02 6.26 32.91
CA SER A 77 19.78 6.72 34.28
C SER A 77 20.76 7.80 34.74
N GLN A 78 22.03 7.73 34.29
CA GLN A 78 23.04 8.73 34.61
C GLN A 78 22.87 10.02 33.80
N SER A 79 22.44 9.93 32.54
CA SER A 79 22.13 11.11 31.71
C SER A 79 20.86 11.85 32.16
N GLN A 80 19.91 11.16 32.79
CA GLN A 80 18.79 11.78 33.51
C GLN A 80 19.23 12.50 34.80
N GLY A 81 20.32 12.07 35.43
CA GLY A 81 20.92 12.74 36.61
C GLY A 81 21.67 14.04 36.26
N THR A 82 22.31 14.12 35.09
CA THR A 82 23.07 15.32 34.67
C THR A 82 22.19 16.39 34.02
N ALA A 83 21.01 16.03 33.50
CA ALA A 83 20.02 16.98 33.01
C ALA A 83 19.28 17.72 34.16
N ALA A 84 19.40 17.25 35.40
CA ALA A 84 18.74 17.83 36.58
C ALA A 84 19.51 18.98 37.25
N GLN A 85 20.65 19.43 36.70
CA GLN A 85 21.39 20.60 37.23
C GLN A 85 21.41 21.84 36.33
N LEU A 86 20.75 21.82 35.17
CA LEU A 86 20.66 23.00 34.29
C LEU A 86 19.26 23.13 33.67
N ALA A 87 18.25 23.37 34.50
CA ALA A 87 17.12 24.28 34.24
C ALA A 87 16.05 24.12 35.34
N GLU A 88 16.13 24.93 36.39
CA GLU A 88 14.93 25.34 37.12
C GLU A 88 14.04 26.14 36.16
N GLY A 89 12.85 25.62 35.86
CA GLY A 89 11.93 26.22 34.90
C GLY A 89 10.59 25.51 34.78
N ASN A 90 9.97 25.25 35.94
CA ASN A 90 8.55 25.05 36.20
C ASN A 90 7.59 24.77 35.01
N TYR A 91 7.25 23.50 34.74
CA TYR A 91 5.90 23.04 34.41
C TYR A 91 5.76 21.55 34.76
N GLY A 92 4.76 21.23 35.58
CA GLY A 92 4.51 19.90 36.12
C GLY A 92 4.04 18.89 35.08
N ASN A 93 4.72 17.75 35.04
CA ASN A 93 4.23 16.51 34.45
C ASN A 93 3.47 15.74 35.53
N GLN A 94 2.21 15.40 35.29
CA GLN A 94 1.59 14.23 35.91
C GLN A 94 1.48 13.12 34.87
N GLN A 95 2.07 12.00 35.26
CA GLN A 95 2.43 10.82 34.49
C GLN A 95 1.24 9.85 34.46
N TRP A 96 0.86 9.40 33.26
CA TRP A 96 -0.02 8.23 33.09
C TRP A 96 0.78 6.97 33.38
N GLY A 97 0.50 6.33 34.51
CA GLY A 97 0.92 4.98 34.85
C GLY A 97 -0.24 4.01 34.70
N ALA A 98 -0.11 3.05 33.80
CA ALA A 98 -0.96 1.86 33.75
C ALA A 98 -0.60 0.94 34.93
N SER A 99 -1.59 0.44 35.67
CA SER A 99 -1.48 -0.82 36.41
C SER A 99 -2.85 -1.40 36.74
N ALA A 100 -2.86 -2.72 36.70
CA ALA A 100 -3.98 -3.62 36.91
C ALA A 100 -4.43 -3.71 38.38
N ASP A 101 -5.66 -4.21 38.52
CA ASP A 101 -6.28 -4.90 39.67
C ASP A 101 -6.27 -4.24 41.06
N THR A 102 -7.45 -3.85 41.53
CA THR A 102 -8.18 -4.49 42.66
C THR A 102 -9.40 -3.66 43.08
N VAL A 103 -10.54 -4.33 43.25
CA VAL A 103 -11.79 -3.85 43.90
C VAL A 103 -11.58 -3.94 45.43
N PRO A 104 -12.01 -2.96 46.27
CA PRO A 104 -13.38 -2.98 46.81
C PRO A 104 -14.07 -1.62 47.14
N GLU A 105 -15.40 -1.71 47.04
CA GLU A 105 -16.50 -1.08 47.81
C GLU A 105 -16.66 0.44 48.01
N GLU A 106 -17.93 0.83 47.76
CA GLU A 106 -18.79 1.91 48.24
C GLU A 106 -18.19 3.18 48.90
N GLY A 107 -18.59 4.33 48.33
CA GLY A 107 -18.44 5.63 48.95
C GLY A 107 -19.02 6.74 48.08
N ASP A 108 -20.32 7.00 48.25
CA ASP A 108 -21.00 8.22 47.81
C ASP A 108 -20.23 9.46 48.28
N ASN A 109 -19.94 10.41 47.39
CA ASN A 109 -19.66 11.81 47.73
C ASN A 109 -19.66 12.70 46.47
N THR A 110 -20.71 13.51 46.39
CA THR A 110 -20.83 14.74 45.62
C THR A 110 -19.68 15.72 45.90
N ALA A 111 -18.98 16.20 44.86
CA ALA A 111 -18.12 17.38 44.99
C ALA A 111 -18.11 18.21 43.69
N GLU A 112 -18.35 19.50 43.90
CA GLU A 112 -18.62 20.58 42.96
C GLU A 112 -17.51 20.81 41.91
N GLU A 113 -17.90 20.93 40.64
CA GLU A 113 -17.06 21.41 39.55
C GLU A 113 -16.68 22.89 39.75
N LYS A 114 -15.42 23.14 40.10
CA LYS A 114 -14.81 24.47 39.94
C LYS A 114 -14.12 24.56 38.59
N ASN A 115 -14.74 25.33 37.69
CA ASN A 115 -14.22 25.78 36.42
C ASN A 115 -12.89 26.54 36.56
N ASN A 116 -11.80 25.98 36.04
CA ASN A 116 -10.61 26.74 35.66
C ASN A 116 -10.39 26.56 34.15
N HIS A 117 -10.95 27.51 33.39
CA HIS A 117 -10.73 27.66 31.95
C HIS A 117 -9.31 28.15 31.68
N THR A 118 -8.45 27.25 31.21
CA THR A 118 -7.40 27.62 30.26
C THR A 118 -7.94 27.39 28.86
N ASP A 119 -8.41 28.46 28.21
CA ASP A 119 -8.84 28.47 26.81
C ASP A 119 -7.62 28.31 25.88
N CYS A 120 -7.12 27.09 25.76
CA CYS A 120 -6.46 26.68 24.53
C CYS A 120 -7.57 26.49 23.48
N PRO A 121 -7.53 27.17 22.31
CA PRO A 121 -8.50 26.92 21.25
C PRO A 121 -8.38 25.47 20.83
N ARG A 122 -9.31 24.61 21.30
CA ARG A 122 -9.36 23.22 20.86
C ARG A 122 -9.67 23.25 19.37
N PRO A 123 -8.88 22.56 18.51
CA PRO A 123 -9.21 22.48 17.09
C PRO A 123 -10.65 21.98 16.96
N PRO A 124 -11.42 22.47 15.96
CA PRO A 124 -12.84 22.15 15.85
C PRO A 124 -13.00 20.64 15.74
N THR A 125 -13.42 20.01 16.84
CA THR A 125 -13.51 18.55 16.94
C THR A 125 -14.61 18.06 16.02
N ILE A 126 -14.28 17.18 15.07
CA ILE A 126 -15.27 16.48 14.27
C ILE A 126 -16.22 15.73 15.21
N GLN A 127 -17.51 15.70 14.88
CA GLN A 127 -18.47 15.04 15.75
C GLN A 127 -18.12 13.55 15.79
N LYS A 128 -18.15 12.95 16.99
CA LYS A 128 -17.97 11.51 17.15
C LYS A 128 -18.99 10.80 16.25
N CYS A 129 -18.52 9.86 15.44
CA CYS A 129 -19.34 9.11 14.48
C CYS A 129 -19.87 9.90 13.27
N GLU A 130 -19.38 11.12 13.01
CA GLU A 130 -19.57 11.75 11.69
C GLU A 130 -18.91 10.85 10.62
N LEU A 131 -19.68 10.50 9.58
CA LEU A 131 -19.19 9.71 8.44
C LEU A 131 -18.28 10.56 7.55
N ILE A 132 -17.06 10.08 7.34
CA ILE A 132 -16.07 10.74 6.50
C ILE A 132 -16.04 10.06 5.13
N HIS A 133 -16.25 10.85 4.08
CA HIS A 133 -16.25 10.38 2.70
C HIS A 133 -14.89 10.61 2.04
N VAL A 134 -14.33 9.55 1.47
CA VAL A 134 -13.03 9.56 0.80
C VAL A 134 -13.20 9.03 -0.61
N ALA A 135 -12.78 9.78 -1.63
CA ALA A 135 -12.81 9.35 -3.03
C ALA A 135 -11.41 9.07 -3.57
N CYS A 136 -11.27 7.98 -4.31
CA CYS A 136 -10.02 7.60 -4.97
C CYS A 136 -10.31 7.17 -6.41
N VAL A 137 -9.40 7.50 -7.34
CA VAL A 137 -9.40 6.90 -8.68
C VAL A 137 -8.40 5.76 -8.66
N CYS A 138 -8.85 4.55 -8.95
CA CYS A 138 -8.02 3.35 -8.88
C CYS A 138 -8.31 2.43 -10.07
N ALA A 139 -7.35 2.25 -10.96
CA ALA A 139 -7.52 1.44 -12.17
C ALA A 139 -6.34 0.48 -12.39
N GLY A 140 -6.66 -0.75 -12.78
CA GLY A 140 -5.71 -1.81 -13.03
C GLY A 140 -5.09 -2.43 -11.77
N HIS A 141 -4.25 -3.45 -11.99
CA HIS A 141 -3.66 -4.27 -10.93
C HIS A 141 -2.72 -3.47 -10.01
N ASN A 142 -1.92 -2.55 -10.57
CA ASN A 142 -0.92 -1.81 -9.81
C ASN A 142 -1.57 -0.85 -8.81
N ALA A 143 -2.51 -0.02 -9.27
CA ALA A 143 -3.22 0.91 -8.39
C ALA A 143 -4.00 0.16 -7.31
N SER A 144 -4.59 -1.00 -7.65
CA SER A 144 -5.32 -1.85 -6.70
C SER A 144 -4.43 -2.38 -5.58
N ARG A 145 -3.13 -2.59 -5.83
CA ARG A 145 -2.16 -2.90 -4.78
C ARG A 145 -1.76 -1.67 -3.98
N ASP A 146 -1.43 -0.58 -4.66
CA ASP A 146 -0.90 0.64 -4.02
C ASP A 146 -1.92 1.26 -3.06
N VAL A 147 -3.20 1.26 -3.43
CA VAL A 147 -4.29 1.82 -2.62
C VAL A 147 -4.49 1.09 -1.30
N VAL A 148 -4.05 -0.17 -1.18
CA VAL A 148 -4.13 -0.92 0.09
C VAL A 148 -3.26 -0.26 1.16
N THR A 149 -2.07 0.24 0.80
CA THR A 149 -1.18 0.94 1.74
C THR A 149 -1.78 2.26 2.20
N LEU A 150 -2.39 3.01 1.29
CA LEU A 150 -3.16 4.21 1.63
C LEU A 150 -4.25 3.87 2.65
N VAL A 151 -5.10 2.89 2.32
CA VAL A 151 -6.24 2.50 3.16
C VAL A 151 -5.75 2.04 4.53
N LYS A 152 -4.70 1.20 4.62
CA LYS A 152 -4.12 0.80 5.91
C LYS A 152 -3.66 1.99 6.74
N SER A 153 -2.95 2.94 6.16
CA SER A 153 -2.47 4.13 6.88
C SER A 153 -3.62 4.99 7.42
N VAL A 154 -4.67 5.19 6.62
CA VAL A 154 -5.90 5.89 7.07
C VAL A 154 -6.59 5.11 8.18
N LEU A 155 -6.78 3.81 7.99
CA LEU A 155 -7.47 2.94 8.94
C LEU A 155 -6.73 2.75 10.25
N PHE A 156 -5.40 2.88 10.26
CA PHE A 156 -4.58 2.79 11.46
C PHE A 156 -4.81 3.99 12.40
N HIS A 157 -4.99 5.19 11.82
CA HIS A 157 -5.19 6.42 12.58
C HIS A 157 -6.68 6.79 12.78
N ARG A 158 -7.61 6.04 12.18
CA ARG A 158 -9.04 6.41 12.14
C ARG A 158 -9.68 6.51 13.52
N ARG A 159 -10.55 7.50 13.71
CA ARG A 159 -11.45 7.62 14.87
C ARG A 159 -12.92 7.83 14.50
N ASN A 160 -13.21 7.78 13.21
CA ASN A 160 -14.52 8.02 12.62
C ASN A 160 -14.87 6.94 11.60
N PRO A 161 -16.17 6.65 11.39
CA PRO A 161 -16.60 5.78 10.31
C PRO A 161 -16.20 6.38 8.95
N LEU A 162 -15.87 5.52 7.99
CA LEU A 162 -15.36 5.90 6.68
C LEU A 162 -16.22 5.31 5.57
N HIS A 163 -16.44 6.09 4.51
CA HIS A 163 -16.98 5.61 3.25
C HIS A 163 -16.00 5.90 2.13
N PHE A 164 -15.39 4.86 1.57
CA PHE A 164 -14.55 4.97 0.39
C PHE A 164 -15.37 4.87 -0.90
N HIS A 165 -15.19 5.85 -1.78
CA HIS A 165 -15.77 5.92 -3.11
C HIS A 165 -14.66 5.70 -4.14
N PHE A 166 -14.68 4.57 -4.85
CA PHE A 166 -13.66 4.24 -5.84
C PHE A 166 -14.21 4.40 -7.25
N ILE A 167 -13.61 5.27 -8.05
CA ILE A 167 -13.77 5.22 -9.52
C ILE A 167 -12.79 4.14 -10.02
N THR A 168 -13.33 3.09 -10.64
CA THR A 168 -12.57 1.89 -10.99
C THR A 168 -12.84 1.41 -12.39
N ASP A 169 -11.83 0.81 -13.03
CA ASP A 169 -12.07 -0.09 -14.14
C ASP A 169 -12.56 -1.47 -13.65
N THR A 170 -12.97 -2.33 -14.59
CA THR A 170 -13.49 -3.67 -14.28
C THR A 170 -12.50 -4.50 -13.45
N VAL A 171 -11.19 -4.36 -13.74
CA VAL A 171 -10.11 -5.07 -13.03
C VAL A 171 -10.05 -4.62 -11.57
N ALA A 172 -9.91 -3.32 -11.32
CA ALA A 172 -9.81 -2.80 -9.96
C ALA A 172 -11.09 -3.04 -9.16
N ASN A 173 -12.27 -2.93 -9.79
CA ASN A 173 -13.54 -3.24 -9.14
C ASN A 173 -13.55 -4.69 -8.63
N ARG A 174 -13.24 -5.66 -9.48
CA ARG A 174 -13.21 -7.08 -9.10
C ARG A 174 -12.24 -7.33 -7.93
N ILE A 175 -11.03 -6.76 -8.00
CA ILE A 175 -10.00 -6.93 -6.98
C ILE A 175 -10.43 -6.31 -5.65
N LEU A 176 -10.80 -5.02 -5.68
CA LEU A 176 -11.13 -4.27 -4.47
C LEU A 176 -12.46 -4.72 -3.85
N SER A 177 -13.46 -5.08 -4.65
CA SER A 177 -14.70 -5.66 -4.14
C SER A 177 -14.44 -6.96 -3.38
N SER A 178 -13.62 -7.86 -3.93
CA SER A 178 -13.22 -9.09 -3.24
C SER A 178 -12.42 -8.78 -1.97
N LEU A 179 -11.47 -7.84 -2.07
CA LEU A 179 -10.62 -7.47 -0.95
C LEU A 179 -11.43 -6.87 0.19
N PHE A 180 -12.20 -5.81 -0.03
CA PHE A 180 -12.95 -5.15 1.05
C PHE A 180 -14.05 -6.05 1.63
N ARG A 181 -14.72 -6.85 0.79
CA ARG A 181 -15.71 -7.82 1.29
C ARG A 181 -15.07 -8.84 2.23
N SER A 182 -13.92 -9.40 1.85
CA SER A 182 -13.21 -10.37 2.70
C SER A 182 -12.45 -9.71 3.85
N TRP A 183 -12.09 -8.44 3.74
CA TRP A 183 -11.40 -7.70 4.80
C TRP A 183 -12.32 -7.37 5.97
N MET A 184 -13.62 -7.10 5.73
CA MET A 184 -14.65 -6.93 6.78
C MET A 184 -14.23 -5.93 7.87
N VAL A 185 -13.68 -4.77 7.48
CA VAL A 185 -13.28 -3.74 8.44
C VAL A 185 -14.54 -3.08 9.04
N PRO A 186 -14.70 -3.04 10.38
CA PRO A 186 -15.86 -2.41 11.00
C PRO A 186 -15.97 -0.93 10.68
N SER A 187 -17.21 -0.47 10.52
CA SER A 187 -17.56 0.94 10.26
C SER A 187 -16.88 1.53 9.01
N VAL A 188 -16.55 0.67 8.03
CA VAL A 188 -16.05 1.06 6.71
C VAL A 188 -17.03 0.61 5.64
N GLN A 189 -17.47 1.56 4.83
CA GLN A 189 -18.29 1.31 3.64
C GLN A 189 -17.47 1.55 2.39
N VAL A 190 -17.79 0.83 1.32
CA VAL A 190 -17.17 1.00 0.00
C VAL A 190 -18.23 1.07 -1.09
N SER A 191 -18.03 1.95 -2.06
CA SER A 191 -18.84 2.03 -3.27
C SER A 191 -17.95 2.20 -4.49
N PHE A 192 -18.30 1.50 -5.57
CA PHE A 192 -17.54 1.47 -6.81
C PHE A 192 -18.34 2.15 -7.92
N TYR A 193 -17.65 2.96 -8.73
CA TYR A 193 -18.20 3.70 -9.85
C TYR A 193 -17.39 3.35 -11.10
N ASP A 194 -18.08 2.97 -12.19
CA ASP A 194 -17.42 2.51 -13.40
C ASP A 194 -16.75 3.67 -14.14
N ALA A 195 -15.42 3.57 -14.32
CA ALA A 195 -14.65 4.55 -15.06
C ALA A 195 -15.02 4.62 -16.54
N ASP A 196 -15.51 3.53 -17.14
CA ASP A 196 -15.90 3.50 -18.54
C ASP A 196 -17.15 4.36 -18.81
N GLU A 197 -18.07 4.49 -17.84
CA GLU A 197 -19.23 5.40 -17.92
C GLU A 197 -18.83 6.89 -17.94
N LEU A 198 -17.66 7.21 -17.39
CA LEU A 198 -17.14 8.58 -17.27
C LEU A 198 -16.11 8.92 -18.36
N LYS A 199 -15.69 7.92 -19.12
CA LYS A 199 -14.57 8.02 -20.08
C LYS A 199 -14.81 9.06 -21.16
N SER A 200 -16.03 9.12 -21.70
CA SER A 200 -16.44 10.09 -22.73
C SER A 200 -16.31 11.54 -22.27
N GLU A 201 -16.37 11.78 -20.96
CA GLU A 201 -16.33 13.12 -20.40
C GLU A 201 -14.95 13.77 -20.51
N VAL A 202 -13.88 12.96 -20.55
CA VAL A 202 -12.49 13.43 -20.47
C VAL A 202 -11.59 12.92 -21.60
N SER A 203 -12.01 11.89 -22.36
CA SER A 203 -11.19 11.26 -23.40
C SER A 203 -10.78 12.20 -24.55
N TRP A 204 -11.52 13.28 -24.76
CA TRP A 204 -11.23 14.31 -25.75
C TRP A 204 -10.04 15.21 -25.37
N ILE A 205 -9.57 15.16 -24.11
CA ILE A 205 -8.47 15.97 -23.59
C ILE A 205 -7.14 15.27 -23.90
N PRO A 206 -6.27 15.83 -24.76
CA PRO A 206 -4.95 15.26 -24.97
C PRO A 206 -4.12 15.32 -23.68
N ASN A 207 -3.51 14.19 -23.30
CA ASN A 207 -2.79 14.05 -22.03
C ASN A 207 -1.49 13.28 -22.21
N LYS A 208 -0.40 13.79 -21.61
CA LYS A 208 0.92 13.16 -21.59
C LYS A 208 1.27 12.49 -20.26
N HIS A 209 0.40 12.61 -19.26
CA HIS A 209 0.64 12.06 -17.94
C HIS A 209 0.66 10.53 -17.96
N TYR A 210 1.53 9.91 -17.16
CA TYR A 210 1.75 8.47 -17.14
C TYR A 210 0.51 7.67 -16.70
N SER A 211 -0.38 8.26 -15.88
CA SER A 211 -1.65 7.65 -15.49
C SER A 211 -2.71 7.67 -16.59
N GLY A 212 -2.40 8.23 -17.76
CA GLY A 212 -3.30 8.29 -18.91
C GLY A 212 -4.65 8.93 -18.58
N ILE A 213 -5.73 8.35 -19.10
CA ILE A 213 -7.08 8.88 -18.94
C ILE A 213 -7.56 8.89 -17.47
N TYR A 214 -7.09 7.94 -16.65
CA TYR A 214 -7.46 7.89 -15.23
C TYR A 214 -6.95 9.09 -14.44
N GLY A 215 -5.84 9.70 -14.87
CA GLY A 215 -5.35 10.95 -14.30
C GLY A 215 -6.30 12.14 -14.49
N LEU A 216 -7.29 12.04 -15.39
CA LEU A 216 -8.29 13.10 -15.63
C LEU A 216 -9.61 12.86 -14.87
N MET A 217 -9.84 11.65 -14.33
CA MET A 217 -11.14 11.24 -13.79
C MET A 217 -11.55 12.01 -12.52
N LYS A 218 -10.62 12.67 -11.82
CA LYS A 218 -10.98 13.52 -10.68
C LYS A 218 -11.86 14.71 -11.09
N LEU A 219 -11.81 15.14 -12.37
CA LEU A 219 -12.66 16.20 -12.90
C LEU A 219 -14.15 15.81 -12.94
N THR A 220 -14.47 14.51 -13.00
CA THR A 220 -15.83 13.99 -13.17
C THR A 220 -16.53 13.63 -11.86
N LEU A 221 -15.88 13.84 -10.70
CA LEU A 221 -16.39 13.43 -9.38
C LEU A 221 -17.76 14.02 -9.02
N THR A 222 -18.08 15.24 -9.47
CA THR A 222 -19.40 15.84 -9.23
C THR A 222 -20.54 15.10 -9.93
N LYS A 223 -20.23 14.42 -11.04
CA LYS A 223 -21.14 13.59 -11.84
C LYS A 223 -21.16 12.14 -11.35
N ALA A 224 -19.99 11.59 -11.01
CA ALA A 224 -19.84 10.20 -10.56
C ALA A 224 -20.45 9.93 -9.18
N LEU A 225 -20.23 10.83 -8.22
CA LEU A 225 -20.63 10.63 -6.83
C LEU A 225 -22.11 10.97 -6.58
N PRO A 226 -22.74 10.36 -5.55
CA PRO A 226 -24.17 10.55 -5.27
C PRO A 226 -24.59 12.03 -5.18
N PRO A 227 -25.76 12.41 -5.73
CA PRO A 227 -26.18 13.82 -5.83
C PRO A 227 -26.41 14.49 -4.46
N ASP A 228 -26.70 13.70 -3.44
CA ASP A 228 -26.91 14.11 -2.04
C ASP A 228 -25.60 14.19 -1.23
N LEU A 229 -24.48 13.67 -1.76
CA LEU A 229 -23.17 13.79 -1.12
C LEU A 229 -22.65 15.23 -1.22
N ASN A 230 -22.48 15.89 -0.06
CA ASN A 230 -22.18 17.32 -0.01
C ASN A 230 -20.68 17.67 -0.11
N LYS A 231 -19.81 16.85 0.48
CA LYS A 231 -18.36 17.08 0.56
C LYS A 231 -17.59 15.75 0.57
N VAL A 232 -16.37 15.75 0.05
CA VAL A 232 -15.52 14.55 -0.03
C VAL A 232 -14.03 14.92 0.01
N ILE A 233 -13.20 14.08 0.63
CA ILE A 233 -11.74 14.15 0.51
C ILE A 233 -11.32 13.27 -0.68
N VAL A 234 -10.60 13.83 -1.64
CA VAL A 234 -10.05 13.07 -2.77
C VAL A 234 -8.57 12.79 -2.53
N LEU A 235 -8.14 11.55 -2.69
CA LEU A 235 -6.77 11.10 -2.45
C LEU A 235 -6.20 10.34 -3.65
N ASP A 236 -4.93 10.59 -3.96
CA ASP A 236 -4.14 9.71 -4.82
C ASP A 236 -3.78 8.40 -4.10
N THR A 237 -3.58 7.31 -4.85
CA THR A 237 -3.32 5.97 -4.30
C THR A 237 -1.94 5.83 -3.67
N ASP A 238 -1.03 6.77 -3.89
CA ASP A 238 0.36 6.81 -3.40
C ASP A 238 0.56 7.80 -2.25
N ILE A 239 -0.52 8.05 -1.51
CA ILE A 239 -0.57 8.83 -0.28
C ILE A 239 -0.37 7.92 0.94
N THR A 240 0.27 8.44 1.99
CA THR A 240 0.39 7.79 3.30
C THR A 240 0.02 8.77 4.41
N PHE A 241 -0.93 8.39 5.26
CA PHE A 241 -1.34 9.17 6.42
C PHE A 241 -0.44 8.85 7.63
N ALA A 242 -0.12 9.89 8.39
CA ALA A 242 0.57 9.82 9.68
C ALA A 242 -0.28 10.39 10.83
N THR A 243 -1.54 10.75 10.54
CA THR A 243 -2.52 11.24 11.51
C THR A 243 -3.95 10.84 11.12
N ASP A 244 -4.90 11.14 12.00
CA ASP A 244 -6.32 10.91 11.77
C ASP A 244 -6.88 11.80 10.65
N ILE A 245 -7.51 11.17 9.65
CA ILE A 245 -8.16 11.85 8.52
C ILE A 245 -9.30 12.77 8.95
N ALA A 246 -9.88 12.57 10.15
CA ALA A 246 -10.90 13.46 10.71
C ALA A 246 -10.39 14.90 10.87
N GLU A 247 -9.12 15.09 11.19
CA GLU A 247 -8.53 16.43 11.27
C GLU A 247 -8.54 17.16 9.91
N LEU A 248 -8.27 16.42 8.82
CA LEU A 248 -8.35 16.95 7.45
C LEU A 248 -9.81 17.28 7.08
N TRP A 249 -10.74 16.38 7.43
CA TRP A 249 -12.18 16.58 7.24
C TRP A 249 -12.69 17.84 7.97
N GLY A 250 -12.14 18.13 9.15
CA GLY A 250 -12.44 19.33 9.94
C GLY A 250 -12.15 20.64 9.22
N ILE A 251 -11.25 20.64 8.23
CA ILE A 251 -10.88 21.86 7.50
C ILE A 251 -12.02 22.39 6.62
N PHE A 252 -12.98 21.55 6.21
CA PHE A 252 -14.19 22.04 5.53
C PHE A 252 -14.93 23.12 6.33
N ARG A 253 -14.88 23.09 7.67
CA ARG A 253 -15.50 24.11 8.55
C ARG A 253 -14.80 25.46 8.49
N LYS A 254 -13.58 25.52 7.95
CA LYS A 254 -12.80 26.75 7.74
C LYS A 254 -13.03 27.37 6.37
N PHE A 255 -13.81 26.72 5.50
CA PHE A 255 -14.12 27.29 4.19
C PHE A 255 -15.05 28.49 4.37
N THR A 256 -14.76 29.58 3.68
CA THR A 256 -15.73 30.68 3.50
C THR A 256 -16.89 30.21 2.64
N ASP A 257 -17.99 30.97 2.60
CA ASP A 257 -19.17 30.64 1.78
C ASP A 257 -18.89 30.55 0.28
N LYS A 258 -17.79 31.15 -0.19
CA LYS A 258 -17.35 31.12 -1.59
C LYS A 258 -16.43 29.95 -1.92
N GLN A 259 -15.71 29.42 -0.93
CA GLN A 259 -14.71 28.37 -1.18
C GLN A 259 -15.39 27.02 -1.45
N VAL A 260 -14.90 26.32 -2.47
CA VAL A 260 -15.46 25.05 -2.95
C VAL A 260 -14.40 23.95 -3.12
N ILE A 261 -13.12 24.33 -3.23
CA ILE A 261 -11.98 23.42 -3.36
C ILE A 261 -10.93 23.78 -2.32
N GLY A 262 -10.38 22.79 -1.61
CA GLY A 262 -9.21 22.95 -0.75
C GLY A 262 -8.03 22.13 -1.28
N LEU A 263 -6.87 22.76 -1.42
CA LEU A 263 -5.67 22.15 -2.01
C LEU A 263 -4.40 22.65 -1.32
N VAL A 264 -3.35 21.84 -1.37
CA VAL A 264 -2.01 22.24 -0.94
C VAL A 264 -1.23 22.81 -2.13
N GLU A 265 -0.53 23.93 -1.90
CA GLU A 265 0.35 24.52 -2.91
C GLU A 265 1.39 23.48 -3.39
N ASN A 266 1.65 23.47 -4.69
CA ASN A 266 2.65 22.59 -5.29
C ASN A 266 4.05 22.98 -4.79
N GLN A 267 4.80 22.00 -4.29
CA GLN A 267 6.10 22.20 -3.64
C GLN A 267 7.27 22.16 -4.64
N SER A 268 7.02 22.60 -5.88
CA SER A 268 8.04 22.74 -6.91
C SER A 268 7.76 23.98 -7.77
N ASP A 269 8.76 24.42 -8.52
CA ASP A 269 8.64 25.59 -9.40
C ASP A 269 8.03 25.22 -10.79
N TRP A 270 7.32 24.08 -10.88
CA TRP A 270 6.74 23.56 -12.13
C TRP A 270 5.88 24.59 -12.86
N TYR A 271 4.97 25.25 -12.15
CA TYR A 271 4.07 26.23 -12.73
C TYR A 271 4.68 27.64 -12.89
N LEU A 272 5.88 27.88 -12.35
CA LEU A 272 6.59 29.15 -12.54
C LEU A 272 7.32 29.20 -13.89
N GLY A 273 7.53 28.06 -14.56
CA GLY A 273 8.23 28.00 -15.85
C GLY A 273 9.75 27.98 -15.76
N ASN A 274 10.31 27.98 -14.54
CA ASN A 274 11.75 28.21 -14.31
C ASN A 274 12.60 26.93 -14.28
N LEU A 275 11.99 25.74 -14.42
CA LEU A 275 12.71 24.46 -14.29
C LEU A 275 13.62 24.14 -15.48
N TRP A 276 13.19 24.43 -16.71
CA TRP A 276 13.90 24.04 -17.94
C TRP A 276 13.75 25.09 -19.04
N LYS A 277 14.76 25.22 -19.91
CA LYS A 277 14.65 26.05 -21.12
C LYS A 277 13.54 25.48 -22.01
N ASN A 278 12.58 26.33 -22.38
CA ASN A 278 11.38 26.02 -23.18
C ASN A 278 10.23 25.31 -22.45
N HIS A 279 10.28 25.18 -21.11
CA HIS A 279 9.10 24.72 -20.35
C HIS A 279 8.03 25.82 -20.34
N LYS A 280 6.88 25.56 -20.96
CA LYS A 280 5.71 26.42 -20.89
C LYS A 280 4.70 25.77 -19.95
N PRO A 281 4.52 26.27 -18.72
CA PRO A 281 3.55 25.70 -17.78
C PRO A 281 2.13 26.06 -18.17
N TRP A 282 1.17 25.21 -17.77
CA TRP A 282 -0.24 25.58 -17.76
C TRP A 282 -0.46 26.76 -16.80
N PRO A 283 -1.51 27.59 -17.01
CA PRO A 283 -1.76 28.70 -16.11
C PRO A 283 -2.04 28.23 -14.68
N ALA A 284 -1.38 28.83 -13.71
CA ALA A 284 -1.66 28.61 -12.29
C ALA A 284 -1.53 29.91 -11.48
N LEU A 285 -2.01 29.88 -10.23
CA LEU A 285 -1.75 30.89 -9.22
C LEU A 285 -0.44 30.54 -8.49
N GLY A 286 0.55 31.44 -8.50
CA GLY A 286 1.84 31.19 -7.84
C GLY A 286 2.52 29.91 -8.35
N ARG A 287 2.92 29.02 -7.43
CA ARG A 287 3.46 27.70 -7.77
C ARG A 287 2.41 26.68 -8.22
N GLY A 288 1.14 27.05 -8.23
CA GLY A 288 0.02 26.14 -8.46
C GLY A 288 -0.24 25.23 -7.26
N PHE A 289 -1.12 24.27 -7.44
CA PHE A 289 -1.60 23.34 -6.42
C PHE A 289 -1.43 21.90 -6.88
N ASN A 290 -1.13 21.01 -5.93
CA ASN A 290 -1.06 19.57 -6.20
C ASN A 290 -2.41 18.89 -5.95
N THR A 291 -2.86 18.04 -6.87
CA THR A 291 -4.18 17.36 -6.81
C THR A 291 -4.16 15.99 -6.12
N GLY A 292 -3.09 15.63 -5.41
CA GLY A 292 -3.05 14.35 -4.66
C GLY A 292 -3.83 14.33 -3.36
N VAL A 293 -4.15 15.50 -2.81
CA VAL A 293 -5.06 15.67 -1.67
C VAL A 293 -5.97 16.86 -1.98
N ILE A 294 -7.26 16.59 -2.17
CA ILE A 294 -8.26 17.61 -2.52
C ILE A 294 -9.42 17.55 -1.54
N LEU A 295 -9.85 18.70 -1.03
CA LEU A 295 -11.13 18.85 -0.35
C LEU A 295 -12.14 19.40 -1.35
N LEU A 296 -13.13 18.59 -1.74
CA LEU A 296 -14.18 19.03 -2.66
C LEU A 296 -15.50 19.25 -1.92
N TYR A 297 -16.03 20.48 -2.00
CA TYR A 297 -17.38 20.80 -1.55
C TYR A 297 -18.35 20.58 -2.72
N LEU A 298 -18.71 19.32 -2.96
CA LEU A 298 -19.47 18.85 -4.12
C LEU A 298 -20.79 19.61 -4.33
N GLU A 299 -21.54 19.88 -3.26
CA GLU A 299 -22.81 20.60 -3.36
C GLU A 299 -22.62 22.01 -3.96
N ARG A 300 -21.59 22.73 -3.53
CA ARG A 300 -21.25 24.06 -4.07
C ARG A 300 -20.67 23.98 -5.48
N LEU A 301 -19.85 22.97 -5.77
CA LEU A 301 -19.32 22.73 -7.11
C LEU A 301 -20.43 22.45 -8.14
N ARG A 302 -21.44 21.66 -7.76
CA ARG A 302 -22.63 21.42 -8.60
C ARG A 302 -23.40 22.71 -8.85
N ARG A 303 -23.57 23.58 -7.83
CA ARG A 303 -24.26 24.88 -7.97
C ARG A 303 -23.59 25.84 -8.95
N ILE A 304 -22.26 25.81 -9.05
CA ILE A 304 -21.51 26.65 -10.00
C ILE A 304 -21.28 25.95 -11.35
N SER A 305 -21.98 24.84 -11.61
CA SER A 305 -21.85 24.04 -12.84
C SER A 305 -20.40 23.65 -13.12
N TRP A 306 -19.72 23.08 -12.11
CA TRP A 306 -18.31 22.66 -12.19
C TRP A 306 -17.94 21.97 -13.50
N GLU A 307 -18.76 21.02 -13.96
CA GLU A 307 -18.54 20.28 -15.21
C GLU A 307 -18.35 21.22 -16.41
N GLN A 308 -19.26 22.16 -16.59
CA GLN A 308 -19.19 23.14 -17.66
C GLN A 308 -17.97 24.05 -17.51
N MET A 309 -17.67 24.47 -16.28
CA MET A 309 -16.59 25.41 -16.00
C MET A 309 -15.20 24.84 -16.29
N TRP A 310 -14.91 23.61 -15.84
CA TRP A 310 -13.60 23.00 -16.10
C TRP A 310 -13.47 22.63 -17.58
N ARG A 311 -14.55 22.23 -18.26
CA ARG A 311 -14.54 21.95 -19.72
C ARG A 311 -14.17 23.18 -20.53
N LEU A 312 -14.86 24.30 -20.30
CA LEU A 312 -14.56 25.57 -20.96
C LEU A 312 -13.14 26.05 -20.68
N THR A 313 -12.64 25.81 -19.46
CA THR A 313 -11.25 26.11 -19.10
C THR A 313 -10.28 25.24 -19.90
N ALA A 314 -10.50 23.93 -19.96
CA ALA A 314 -9.66 22.99 -20.69
C ALA A 314 -9.65 23.29 -22.20
N GLU A 315 -10.81 23.50 -22.83
CA GLU A 315 -10.92 23.88 -24.24
C GLU A 315 -10.13 25.14 -24.55
N ARG A 316 -10.26 26.17 -23.70
CA ARG A 316 -9.55 27.45 -23.88
C ARG A 316 -8.04 27.27 -23.85
N GLU A 317 -7.52 26.58 -22.84
CA GLU A 317 -6.08 26.45 -22.65
C GLU A 317 -5.45 25.50 -23.67
N LEU A 318 -6.18 24.45 -24.10
CA LEU A 318 -5.73 23.51 -25.12
C LEU A 318 -5.46 24.16 -26.47
N MET A 319 -6.13 25.28 -26.80
CA MET A 319 -5.81 26.07 -28.00
C MET A 319 -4.34 26.53 -28.05
N SER A 320 -3.69 26.68 -26.89
CA SER A 320 -2.31 27.19 -26.80
C SER A 320 -1.29 26.20 -26.21
N MET A 321 -1.76 25.17 -25.50
CA MET A 321 -0.91 24.20 -24.78
C MET A 321 -0.83 22.83 -25.46
N LEU A 322 -1.74 22.53 -26.41
CA LEU A 322 -1.88 21.27 -27.17
C LEU A 322 -2.22 20.01 -26.34
N SER A 323 -1.75 19.91 -25.10
CA SER A 323 -2.02 18.78 -24.20
C SER A 323 -1.79 19.14 -22.74
N THR A 324 -2.47 18.45 -21.83
CA THR A 324 -2.12 18.43 -20.40
C THR A 324 -0.81 17.66 -20.19
N SER A 325 -0.02 18.07 -19.20
CA SER A 325 1.22 17.41 -18.77
C SER A 325 1.05 16.72 -17.42
N LEU A 326 0.32 17.36 -16.51
CA LEU A 326 -0.03 16.83 -15.18
C LEU A 326 -1.53 16.52 -15.06
N ALA A 327 -2.14 16.06 -16.16
CA ALA A 327 -3.52 15.63 -16.25
C ALA A 327 -4.53 16.64 -15.63
N ASP A 328 -5.34 16.20 -14.66
CA ASP A 328 -6.34 17.00 -13.97
C ASP A 328 -5.73 18.23 -13.26
N GLN A 329 -4.51 18.09 -12.72
CA GLN A 329 -3.81 19.14 -11.99
C GLN A 329 -3.67 20.42 -12.82
N ASP A 330 -3.38 20.29 -14.10
CA ASP A 330 -3.25 21.44 -15.01
C ASP A 330 -4.59 22.18 -15.19
N ILE A 331 -5.70 21.44 -15.29
CA ILE A 331 -7.03 22.00 -15.48
C ILE A 331 -7.54 22.64 -14.17
N PHE A 332 -7.34 21.99 -13.02
CA PHE A 332 -7.63 22.57 -11.71
C PHE A 332 -6.88 23.90 -11.51
N ASN A 333 -5.58 23.93 -11.81
CA ASN A 333 -4.77 25.13 -11.66
C ASN A 333 -5.21 26.26 -12.60
N ALA A 334 -5.53 25.95 -13.86
CA ALA A 334 -6.03 26.94 -14.81
C ALA A 334 -7.37 27.52 -14.37
N PHE A 335 -8.27 26.68 -13.87
CA PHE A 335 -9.56 27.12 -13.32
C PHE A 335 -9.37 28.02 -12.09
N ILE A 336 -8.52 27.62 -11.14
CA ILE A 336 -8.26 28.37 -9.91
C ILE A 336 -7.61 29.72 -10.22
N LYS A 337 -6.71 29.79 -11.20
CA LYS A 337 -6.12 31.07 -11.63
C LYS A 337 -7.18 32.07 -12.07
N GLN A 338 -8.23 31.60 -12.75
CA GLN A 338 -9.35 32.43 -13.18
C GLN A 338 -10.33 32.75 -12.03
N ASN A 339 -10.36 31.91 -10.98
CA ASN A 339 -11.32 31.99 -9.89
C ASN A 339 -10.66 31.84 -8.50
N PRO A 340 -9.69 32.70 -8.11
CA PRO A 340 -8.87 32.49 -6.91
C PRO A 340 -9.67 32.55 -5.60
N VAL A 341 -10.84 33.20 -5.58
CA VAL A 341 -11.71 33.28 -4.40
C VAL A 341 -12.38 31.95 -4.03
N LEU A 342 -12.34 30.96 -4.93
CA LEU A 342 -12.99 29.67 -4.76
C LEU A 342 -12.10 28.61 -4.09
N VAL A 343 -10.79 28.88 -3.95
CA VAL A 343 -9.83 27.94 -3.35
C VAL A 343 -9.54 28.28 -1.88
N HIS A 344 -9.48 27.25 -1.05
CA HIS A 344 -8.92 27.30 0.30
C HIS A 344 -7.53 26.68 0.27
N GLN A 345 -6.48 27.46 0.53
CA GLN A 345 -5.13 26.92 0.57
C GLN A 345 -4.90 26.17 1.89
N LEU A 346 -4.60 24.87 1.77
CA LEU A 346 -4.28 24.00 2.88
C LEU A 346 -2.82 24.20 3.33
N PRO A 347 -2.53 24.06 4.64
CA PRO A 347 -1.16 23.97 5.12
C PRO A 347 -0.40 22.83 4.47
N CYS A 348 0.90 23.03 4.22
CA CYS A 348 1.64 22.15 3.33
C CYS A 348 1.96 20.75 3.89
N PHE A 349 1.88 20.56 5.20
CA PHE A 349 2.00 19.25 5.86
C PHE A 349 0.82 18.29 5.59
N TRP A 350 -0.28 18.79 5.02
CA TRP A 350 -1.41 17.97 4.54
C TRP A 350 -1.17 17.33 3.17
N ASN A 351 -0.04 17.62 2.51
CA ASN A 351 0.38 16.99 1.26
C ASN A 351 1.88 17.26 1.05
N VAL A 352 2.74 16.59 1.82
CA VAL A 352 4.19 16.68 1.70
C VAL A 352 4.62 15.91 0.45
N GLN A 353 5.03 16.65 -0.59
CA GLN A 353 5.24 16.12 -1.94
C GLN A 353 6.69 15.66 -2.13
N LEU A 354 6.88 14.36 -2.33
CA LEU A 354 8.17 13.72 -2.54
C LEU A 354 8.44 13.51 -4.05
N SER A 355 8.95 14.58 -4.67
CA SER A 355 9.37 14.59 -6.08
C SER A 355 10.82 15.02 -6.27
N ASP A 356 11.35 14.85 -7.48
CA ASP A 356 12.64 15.45 -7.84
C ASP A 356 12.48 16.98 -7.83
N HIS A 357 13.46 17.71 -7.28
CA HIS A 357 13.42 19.18 -7.15
C HIS A 357 12.29 19.73 -6.26
N THR A 358 11.73 18.90 -5.38
CA THR A 358 10.76 19.35 -4.37
C THR A 358 11.41 20.28 -3.34
N ARG A 359 10.61 21.19 -2.79
CA ARG A 359 10.93 22.11 -1.69
C ARG A 359 10.22 21.68 -0.40
N SER A 360 9.82 20.41 -0.32
CA SER A 360 9.01 19.87 0.77
C SER A 360 9.65 19.91 2.15
N GLU A 361 10.98 20.07 2.25
CA GLU A 361 11.73 20.15 3.51
C GLU A 361 11.13 21.18 4.47
N GLN A 362 10.76 22.36 3.96
CA GLN A 362 10.16 23.44 4.72
C GLN A 362 8.85 23.05 5.44
N CYS A 363 8.16 22.02 4.96
CA CYS A 363 6.87 21.59 5.49
C CYS A 363 6.96 20.64 6.69
N TYR A 364 8.14 20.09 6.97
CA TYR A 364 8.33 19.14 8.06
C TYR A 364 9.58 19.41 8.91
N THR A 365 10.48 20.31 8.49
CA THR A 365 11.58 20.76 9.37
C THR A 365 11.17 21.89 10.28
N GLU A 366 10.24 22.75 9.85
CA GLU A 366 9.75 23.90 10.62
C GLU A 366 8.45 23.60 11.37
N VAL A 367 7.75 22.54 10.98
CA VAL A 367 6.46 22.13 11.55
C VAL A 367 6.64 20.81 12.28
N SER A 368 6.23 20.75 13.55
CA SER A 368 6.34 19.54 14.39
C SER A 368 5.45 18.38 13.93
N ASP A 369 4.48 18.63 13.06
CA ASP A 369 3.38 17.72 12.77
C ASP A 369 3.33 17.34 11.27
N LEU A 370 4.10 16.32 10.90
CA LEU A 370 3.96 15.65 9.60
C LEU A 370 2.62 14.89 9.56
N LYS A 371 1.74 15.20 8.60
CA LYS A 371 0.39 14.60 8.54
C LYS A 371 0.17 13.67 7.35
N VAL A 372 0.54 14.10 6.15
CA VAL A 372 0.30 13.33 4.92
C VAL A 372 1.50 13.41 3.99
N ILE A 373 1.98 12.24 3.57
CA ILE A 373 3.13 12.05 2.69
C ILE A 373 2.63 11.62 1.32
N HIS A 374 3.15 12.24 0.26
CA HIS A 374 2.75 11.96 -1.12
C HIS A 374 3.95 11.57 -1.98
N TRP A 375 3.97 10.34 -2.48
CA TRP A 375 5.01 9.82 -3.37
C TRP A 375 4.76 10.18 -4.84
N ASN A 376 4.55 11.48 -5.11
CA ASN A 376 4.12 11.98 -6.42
C ASN A 376 5.16 11.84 -7.55
N SER A 377 6.41 11.47 -7.26
CA SER A 377 7.41 11.13 -8.28
C SER A 377 7.06 9.83 -9.02
N PRO A 378 7.27 9.75 -10.35
CA PRO A 378 7.28 8.46 -11.06
C PRO A 378 8.30 7.46 -10.51
N LYS A 379 9.36 7.94 -9.83
CA LYS A 379 10.37 7.09 -9.18
C LYS A 379 9.88 6.50 -7.85
N LYS A 380 8.74 6.96 -7.32
CA LYS A 380 8.16 6.53 -6.03
C LYS A 380 9.22 6.49 -4.93
N LEU A 381 9.40 5.35 -4.27
CA LEU A 381 10.36 5.14 -3.17
C LEU A 381 11.85 5.34 -3.55
N ARG A 382 12.16 5.45 -4.85
CA ARG A 382 13.52 5.69 -5.39
C ARG A 382 13.82 7.17 -5.62
N VAL A 383 12.89 8.07 -5.29
CA VAL A 383 13.13 9.52 -5.35
C VAL A 383 14.30 9.92 -4.45
N LYS A 384 15.11 10.90 -4.86
CA LYS A 384 16.17 11.44 -4.02
C LYS A 384 15.60 12.52 -3.12
N ASN A 385 15.62 12.29 -1.82
CA ASN A 385 15.25 13.26 -0.80
C ASN A 385 16.17 13.10 0.41
N LYS A 386 16.51 14.20 1.09
CA LYS A 386 17.42 14.21 2.25
C LYS A 386 16.94 13.30 3.38
N HIS A 387 15.63 13.20 3.58
CA HIS A 387 14.99 12.40 4.62
C HIS A 387 14.25 11.19 4.03
N VAL A 388 14.65 10.72 2.84
CA VAL A 388 13.93 9.64 2.12
C VAL A 388 13.83 8.35 2.93
N GLU A 389 14.82 8.02 3.76
CA GLU A 389 14.81 6.79 4.56
C GLU A 389 13.70 6.80 5.60
N PHE A 390 13.49 7.92 6.29
CA PHE A 390 12.39 8.09 7.23
C PHE A 390 11.03 7.88 6.54
N PHE A 391 10.80 8.58 5.41
CA PHE A 391 9.54 8.44 4.68
C PHE A 391 9.34 7.03 4.13
N ARG A 392 10.41 6.42 3.60
CA ARG A 392 10.36 5.05 3.08
C ARG A 392 10.02 4.07 4.19
N ASN A 393 10.61 4.20 5.37
CA ASN A 393 10.31 3.33 6.51
C ASN A 393 8.87 3.49 6.99
N LEU A 394 8.34 4.72 7.01
CA LEU A 394 6.93 4.96 7.30
C LEU A 394 6.00 4.30 6.27
N TYR A 395 6.30 4.44 4.98
CA TYR A 395 5.54 3.76 3.93
C TYR A 395 5.61 2.23 4.05
N LEU A 396 6.82 1.69 4.25
CA LEU A 396 7.05 0.25 4.41
C LEU A 396 6.33 -0.31 5.64
N THR A 397 6.23 0.47 6.72
CA THR A 397 5.46 0.10 7.92
C THR A 397 4.03 -0.25 7.52
N PHE A 398 3.33 0.62 6.79
CA PHE A 398 1.94 0.36 6.38
C PHE A 398 1.82 -0.64 5.22
N LEU A 399 2.82 -0.71 4.36
CA LEU A 399 2.87 -1.72 3.30
C LEU A 399 2.86 -3.14 3.89
N GLU A 400 3.70 -3.37 4.91
CA GLU A 400 3.92 -4.66 5.57
C GLU A 400 3.00 -4.89 6.78
N TYR A 401 2.31 -3.86 7.27
CA TYR A 401 1.36 -3.96 8.38
C TYR A 401 0.29 -5.02 8.12
N ASP A 402 0.03 -5.87 9.10
CA ASP A 402 -1.00 -6.91 8.99
C ASP A 402 -2.39 -6.25 8.91
N GLY A 403 -3.01 -6.40 7.74
CA GLY A 403 -4.34 -5.85 7.49
C GLY A 403 -5.42 -6.43 8.41
N ASN A 404 -5.27 -7.66 8.91
CA ASN A 404 -6.27 -8.32 9.76
C ASN A 404 -6.42 -7.60 11.12
N LEU A 405 -5.36 -6.98 11.62
CA LEU A 405 -5.39 -6.19 12.86
C LEU A 405 -6.37 -5.00 12.78
N LEU A 406 -6.68 -4.52 11.56
CA LEU A 406 -7.60 -3.40 11.34
C LEU A 406 -9.08 -3.78 11.43
N ARG A 407 -9.39 -5.09 11.56
CA ARG A 407 -10.74 -5.60 11.87
C ARG A 407 -11.17 -5.33 13.30
N ARG A 408 -10.25 -4.97 14.19
CA ARG A 408 -10.59 -4.62 15.58
C ARG A 408 -11.28 -3.26 15.60
N GLU A 409 -12.41 -3.19 16.28
CA GLU A 409 -13.11 -1.92 16.49
C GLU A 409 -12.32 -1.08 17.52
N LEU A 410 -11.77 0.05 17.07
CA LEU A 410 -10.95 0.95 17.91
C LEU A 410 -11.79 2.04 18.59
N PHE A 411 -13.00 2.30 18.09
CA PHE A 411 -13.90 3.33 18.60
C PHE A 411 -15.34 2.88 18.39
N GLY A 412 -16.17 2.98 19.43
CA GLY A 412 -17.58 2.61 19.36
C GLY A 412 -18.41 3.70 18.68
N CYS A 413 -19.02 3.35 17.56
CA CYS A 413 -20.08 4.13 16.92
C CYS A 413 -21.33 3.26 16.76
N PRO A 414 -22.55 3.82 16.92
CA PRO A 414 -23.77 3.11 16.59
C PRO A 414 -23.88 2.96 15.07
N SER A 415 -23.06 2.11 14.49
CA SER A 415 -23.15 1.70 13.08
C SER A 415 -24.01 0.46 12.96
N GLN A 416 -24.80 0.39 11.89
CA GLN A 416 -25.44 -0.85 11.50
C GLN A 416 -24.34 -1.83 11.08
N ALA A 417 -24.02 -2.79 11.96
CA ALA A 417 -23.19 -3.92 11.61
C ALA A 417 -23.83 -4.66 10.43
N SER A 418 -23.03 -5.14 9.49
CA SER A 418 -23.58 -5.92 8.38
C SER A 418 -24.19 -7.22 8.94
N PRO A 419 -25.26 -7.76 8.33
CA PRO A 419 -25.83 -9.04 8.76
C PRO A 419 -24.78 -10.15 8.83
N GLU A 420 -23.83 -10.16 7.88
CA GLU A 420 -22.70 -11.08 7.83
C GLU A 420 -21.78 -10.92 9.06
N SER A 421 -21.45 -9.68 9.46
CA SER A 421 -20.61 -9.43 10.64
C SER A 421 -21.31 -9.79 11.96
N ILE A 422 -22.62 -9.57 12.07
CA ILE A 422 -23.40 -9.91 13.28
C ILE A 422 -23.44 -11.43 13.44
N GLN A 423 -23.72 -12.16 12.35
CA GLN A 423 -23.75 -13.62 12.36
C GLN A 423 -22.38 -14.21 12.70
N LEU A 424 -21.31 -13.64 12.14
CA LEU A 424 -19.95 -14.08 12.45
C LEU A 424 -19.59 -13.83 13.92
N GLN A 425 -19.91 -12.64 14.45
CA GLN A 425 -19.66 -12.30 15.84
C GLN A 425 -20.40 -13.24 16.80
N GLY A 426 -21.68 -13.50 16.55
CA GLY A 426 -22.44 -14.47 17.35
C GLY A 426 -21.87 -15.87 17.28
N ALA A 427 -21.46 -16.34 16.10
CA ALA A 427 -20.84 -17.66 15.93
C ALA A 427 -19.48 -17.77 16.64
N LEU A 428 -18.71 -16.67 16.74
CA LEU A 428 -17.45 -16.63 17.48
C LEU A 428 -17.66 -16.62 18.99
N GLU A 429 -18.69 -15.93 19.48
CA GLU A 429 -19.06 -15.88 20.91
C GLU A 429 -19.61 -17.22 21.42
N GLU A 430 -20.16 -18.06 20.54
CA GLU A 430 -20.60 -19.42 20.85
C GLU A 430 -19.44 -20.44 20.96
N LEU A 431 -18.20 -20.06 20.63
CA LEU A 431 -17.06 -20.96 20.73
C LEU A 431 -16.60 -21.12 22.19
N ASP A 432 -16.50 -22.38 22.62
CA ASP A 432 -15.93 -22.76 23.90
C ASP A 432 -14.40 -22.91 23.78
N GLU A 433 -13.64 -22.05 24.46
CA GLU A 433 -12.17 -22.06 24.46
C GLU A 433 -11.58 -23.34 25.10
N ASP A 434 -12.34 -24.02 25.96
CA ASP A 434 -11.91 -25.28 26.59
C ASP A 434 -12.16 -26.51 25.69
N ASP A 435 -12.81 -26.33 24.54
CA ASP A 435 -13.06 -27.40 23.58
C ASP A 435 -11.77 -27.83 22.87
N GLN A 436 -11.45 -29.13 22.88
CA GLN A 436 -10.26 -29.69 22.19
C GLN A 436 -10.21 -29.40 20.69
N CYS A 437 -11.37 -29.17 20.06
CA CYS A 437 -11.52 -28.84 18.66
C CYS A 437 -11.82 -27.33 18.45
N TYR A 438 -11.57 -26.48 19.46
CA TYR A 438 -11.75 -25.03 19.40
C TYR A 438 -11.06 -24.43 18.17
N ASP A 439 -9.77 -24.73 17.97
CA ASP A 439 -9.02 -24.13 16.86
C ASP A 439 -9.61 -24.51 15.50
N PHE A 440 -10.04 -25.77 15.29
CA PHE A 440 -10.70 -26.18 14.05
C PHE A 440 -12.05 -25.49 13.82
N ARG A 441 -12.84 -25.30 14.89
CA ARG A 441 -14.12 -24.58 14.79
C ARG A 441 -13.91 -23.10 14.51
N ARG A 442 -12.90 -22.49 15.13
CA ARG A 442 -12.49 -21.12 14.87
C ARG A 442 -12.00 -20.92 13.45
N GLU A 443 -11.18 -21.83 12.93
CA GLU A 443 -10.75 -21.80 11.51
C GLU A 443 -11.93 -21.88 10.55
N ARG A 444 -12.94 -22.70 10.85
CA ARG A 444 -14.15 -22.80 10.01
C ARG A 444 -14.89 -21.45 9.88
N LEU A 445 -14.84 -20.62 10.93
CA LEU A 445 -15.46 -19.30 10.94
C LEU A 445 -14.52 -18.20 10.38
N THR A 446 -13.22 -18.49 10.27
CA THR A 446 -12.23 -17.52 9.85
C THR A 446 -12.42 -17.14 8.38
N VAL A 447 -12.62 -15.84 8.15
CA VAL A 447 -12.73 -15.28 6.80
C VAL A 447 -11.39 -14.68 6.44
N HIS A 448 -10.62 -15.35 5.59
CA HIS A 448 -9.35 -14.80 5.15
C HIS A 448 -9.55 -13.62 4.20
N ARG A 449 -8.72 -12.58 4.36
CA ARG A 449 -8.64 -11.50 3.38
C ARG A 449 -8.05 -12.03 2.08
N VAL A 450 -8.66 -11.68 0.94
CA VAL A 450 -8.25 -12.17 -0.39
C VAL A 450 -8.00 -11.00 -1.35
N HIS A 451 -6.79 -10.92 -1.89
CA HIS A 451 -6.44 -10.02 -2.99
C HIS A 451 -6.29 -10.83 -4.28
N LEU A 452 -7.27 -10.69 -5.18
CA LEU A 452 -7.24 -11.36 -6.47
C LEU A 452 -6.23 -10.69 -7.41
N GLU A 453 -5.64 -11.47 -8.33
CA GLU A 453 -4.81 -10.96 -9.44
C GLU A 453 -3.78 -9.93 -8.96
N PHE A 454 -2.99 -10.31 -7.96
CA PHE A 454 -2.01 -9.46 -7.32
C PHE A 454 -0.95 -8.97 -8.30
N LEU A 455 -0.61 -9.74 -9.34
CA LEU A 455 0.21 -9.25 -10.45
C LEU A 455 -0.65 -9.08 -11.72
N GLN A 456 -0.09 -8.44 -12.74
CA GLN A 456 -0.79 -8.22 -14.00
C GLN A 456 -1.26 -9.55 -14.60
N TYR A 457 -2.57 -9.68 -14.75
CA TYR A 457 -3.23 -10.79 -15.43
C TYR A 457 -3.98 -10.28 -16.65
N GLU A 458 -3.67 -10.84 -17.81
CA GLU A 458 -4.26 -10.48 -19.10
C GLU A 458 -4.29 -11.74 -19.96
N TYR A 459 -5.47 -12.36 -20.05
CA TYR A 459 -5.68 -13.57 -20.83
C TYR A 459 -7.13 -13.68 -21.27
N THR A 460 -7.35 -13.98 -22.54
CA THR A 460 -8.67 -14.26 -23.10
C THR A 460 -8.76 -15.77 -23.38
N PRO A 461 -9.62 -16.50 -22.66
CA PRO A 461 -9.73 -17.95 -22.81
C PRO A 461 -10.41 -18.34 -24.13
N THR A 462 -10.02 -19.49 -24.65
CA THR A 462 -10.67 -20.20 -25.76
C THR A 462 -11.46 -21.41 -25.24
N GLU A 463 -12.39 -21.95 -26.05
CA GLU A 463 -13.33 -23.00 -25.62
C GLU A 463 -12.66 -24.32 -25.20
N ASP A 464 -11.44 -24.56 -25.67
CA ASP A 464 -10.67 -25.76 -25.38
C ASP A 464 -9.55 -25.56 -24.36
N ASP A 465 -9.38 -24.33 -23.86
CA ASP A 465 -8.33 -24.03 -22.91
C ASP A 465 -8.53 -24.77 -21.59
N VAL A 466 -7.39 -25.11 -20.99
CA VAL A 466 -7.29 -25.75 -19.68
C VAL A 466 -6.48 -24.85 -18.76
N THR A 467 -7.04 -24.42 -17.63
CA THR A 467 -6.28 -23.68 -16.61
C THR A 467 -5.62 -24.66 -15.65
N LEU A 468 -4.31 -24.55 -15.45
CA LEU A 468 -3.66 -25.23 -14.33
C LEU A 468 -4.01 -24.52 -13.04
N VAL A 469 -4.52 -25.27 -12.07
CA VAL A 469 -4.94 -24.75 -10.78
C VAL A 469 -4.07 -25.38 -9.69
N ALA A 470 -3.41 -24.54 -8.91
CA ALA A 470 -2.62 -24.98 -7.78
C ALA A 470 -2.61 -23.92 -6.67
N GLN A 471 -2.00 -24.26 -5.55
CA GLN A 471 -1.92 -23.42 -4.37
C GLN A 471 -0.60 -23.66 -3.66
N LEU A 472 -0.03 -22.62 -3.05
CA LEU A 472 1.29 -22.69 -2.42
C LEU A 472 1.50 -21.62 -1.36
N SER A 473 2.51 -21.81 -0.52
CA SER A 473 3.07 -20.84 0.41
C SER A 473 4.46 -20.37 -0.01
N MET A 474 5.03 -19.45 0.77
CA MET A 474 6.33 -18.85 0.53
C MET A 474 7.47 -19.87 0.37
N ASP A 475 7.43 -20.99 1.09
CA ASP A 475 8.44 -22.07 1.10
C ASP A 475 8.45 -22.93 -0.17
N ARG A 476 7.46 -22.76 -1.04
CA ARG A 476 7.34 -23.48 -2.33
C ARG A 476 7.48 -22.57 -3.55
N LEU A 477 7.83 -21.29 -3.38
CA LEU A 477 7.95 -20.33 -4.49
C LEU A 477 8.92 -20.79 -5.59
N GLN A 478 9.96 -21.54 -5.25
CA GLN A 478 10.92 -22.08 -6.22
C GLN A 478 10.28 -22.97 -7.30
N MET A 479 9.12 -23.59 -7.00
CA MET A 479 8.40 -24.44 -7.96
C MET A 479 7.71 -23.62 -9.05
N LEU A 480 7.39 -22.36 -8.76
CA LEU A 480 6.55 -21.53 -9.63
C LEU A 480 7.18 -21.30 -11.00
N GLU A 481 8.47 -20.97 -11.05
CA GLU A 481 9.16 -20.77 -12.33
C GLU A 481 9.22 -22.07 -13.14
N ALA A 482 9.41 -23.22 -12.49
CA ALA A 482 9.42 -24.52 -13.16
C ALA A 482 8.03 -24.88 -13.72
N ILE A 483 6.96 -24.71 -12.94
CA ILE A 483 5.58 -24.91 -13.42
C ILE A 483 5.30 -24.00 -14.62
N CYS A 484 5.69 -22.73 -14.54
CA CYS A 484 5.55 -21.77 -15.64
C CYS A 484 6.41 -22.10 -16.87
N LYS A 485 7.43 -22.95 -16.79
CA LYS A 485 8.16 -23.44 -17.97
C LYS A 485 7.53 -24.69 -18.57
N HIS A 486 6.82 -25.47 -17.76
CA HIS A 486 6.22 -26.74 -18.18
C HIS A 486 4.77 -26.59 -18.66
N TRP A 487 4.09 -25.51 -18.29
CA TRP A 487 2.70 -25.25 -18.62
C TRP A 487 2.52 -23.92 -19.36
N GLU A 488 2.48 -23.94 -20.68
CA GLU A 488 2.33 -22.74 -21.51
C GLU A 488 0.95 -22.06 -21.37
N GLY A 489 -0.08 -22.85 -21.03
CA GLY A 489 -1.46 -22.39 -20.85
C GLY A 489 -1.70 -21.46 -19.66
N PRO A 490 -2.96 -21.02 -19.46
CA PRO A 490 -3.32 -20.19 -18.33
C PRO A 490 -3.15 -20.94 -17.00
N ILE A 491 -2.80 -20.19 -15.97
CA ILE A 491 -2.58 -20.69 -14.61
C ILE A 491 -3.39 -19.83 -13.63
N SER A 492 -4.05 -20.45 -12.64
CA SER A 492 -4.61 -19.77 -11.47
C SER A 492 -3.99 -20.33 -10.19
N LEU A 493 -3.36 -19.45 -9.40
CA LEU A 493 -2.61 -19.82 -8.21
C LEU A 493 -3.11 -19.05 -7.00
N ALA A 494 -3.44 -19.78 -5.93
CA ALA A 494 -3.65 -19.19 -4.62
C ALA A 494 -2.35 -19.23 -3.80
N LEU A 495 -1.93 -18.07 -3.29
CA LEU A 495 -0.70 -17.86 -2.52
C LEU A 495 -1.07 -17.52 -1.08
N TYR A 496 -0.68 -18.37 -0.13
CA TYR A 496 -0.93 -18.13 1.30
C TYR A 496 0.22 -17.36 1.94
N LEU A 497 0.09 -16.04 2.03
CA LEU A 497 1.19 -15.12 2.38
C LEU A 497 0.75 -14.08 3.42
N SER A 498 1.66 -13.63 4.28
CA SER A 498 1.48 -12.39 5.05
C SER A 498 1.58 -11.15 4.14
N ASP A 499 1.21 -9.98 4.65
CA ASP A 499 1.41 -8.72 3.93
C ASP A 499 2.88 -8.48 3.55
N ALA A 500 3.80 -8.77 4.47
CA ALA A 500 5.24 -8.67 4.21
C ALA A 500 5.71 -9.69 3.17
N GLU A 501 5.26 -10.95 3.26
CA GLU A 501 5.59 -11.99 2.29
C GLU A 501 5.03 -11.69 0.89
N ALA A 502 3.85 -11.07 0.79
CA ALA A 502 3.30 -10.63 -0.49
C ALA A 502 4.22 -9.61 -1.19
N GLN A 503 4.89 -8.73 -0.43
CA GLN A 503 5.91 -7.82 -0.98
C GLN A 503 7.19 -8.54 -1.38
N GLN A 504 7.61 -9.55 -0.61
CA GLN A 504 8.74 -10.40 -0.98
C GLN A 504 8.43 -11.16 -2.29
N PHE A 505 7.22 -11.70 -2.42
CA PHE A 505 6.74 -12.35 -3.64
C PHE A 505 6.73 -11.39 -4.84
N LEU A 506 6.24 -10.15 -4.67
CA LEU A 506 6.28 -9.13 -5.73
C LEU A 506 7.71 -8.91 -6.24
N ARG A 507 8.68 -8.76 -5.33
CA ARG A 507 10.10 -8.60 -5.69
C ARG A 507 10.66 -9.84 -6.38
N TYR A 508 10.32 -11.04 -5.89
CA TYR A 508 10.72 -12.31 -6.49
C TYR A 508 10.20 -12.43 -7.93
N ALA A 509 8.91 -12.20 -8.15
CA ALA A 509 8.29 -12.28 -9.48
C ALA A 509 8.85 -11.23 -10.46
N GLN A 510 9.14 -10.01 -9.97
CA GLN A 510 9.77 -8.96 -10.78
C GLN A 510 11.24 -9.24 -11.15
N ALA A 511 11.94 -10.04 -10.35
CA ALA A 511 13.32 -10.44 -10.61
C ALA A 511 13.43 -11.67 -11.54
N SER A 512 12.38 -12.49 -11.65
CA SER A 512 12.34 -13.62 -12.57
C SER A 512 11.93 -13.18 -13.97
N GLU A 513 12.78 -13.46 -14.97
CA GLU A 513 12.49 -13.18 -16.38
C GLU A 513 11.30 -14.00 -16.90
N VAL A 514 11.00 -15.16 -16.32
CA VAL A 514 9.84 -15.96 -16.72
C VAL A 514 8.56 -15.33 -16.18
N LEU A 515 8.51 -15.10 -14.86
CA LEU A 515 7.27 -14.67 -14.20
C LEU A 515 6.88 -13.25 -14.58
N LYS A 516 7.86 -12.33 -14.71
CA LYS A 516 7.62 -10.94 -15.11
C LYS A 516 6.98 -10.82 -16.50
N ASN A 517 7.32 -11.72 -17.42
CA ASN A 517 6.87 -11.67 -18.81
C ASN A 517 5.57 -12.46 -19.04
N ARG A 518 5.17 -13.34 -18.11
CA ARG A 518 3.95 -14.14 -18.21
C ARG A 518 2.74 -13.43 -17.62
N LYS A 519 1.81 -13.03 -18.49
CA LYS A 519 0.54 -12.38 -18.12
C LYS A 519 -0.66 -13.32 -18.02
N ASN A 520 -0.50 -14.59 -18.38
CA ASN A 520 -1.56 -15.59 -18.29
C ASN A 520 -1.57 -16.37 -16.96
N VAL A 521 -0.96 -15.80 -15.91
CA VAL A 521 -0.90 -16.40 -14.57
C VAL A 521 -1.64 -15.50 -13.58
N GLY A 522 -2.76 -15.97 -13.06
CA GLY A 522 -3.55 -15.31 -12.03
C GLY A 522 -2.97 -15.63 -10.64
N TYR A 523 -2.34 -14.64 -10.02
CA TYR A 523 -1.79 -14.76 -8.66
C TYR A 523 -2.78 -14.21 -7.65
N HIS A 524 -3.41 -15.05 -6.83
CA HIS A 524 -4.40 -14.64 -5.83
C HIS A 524 -3.80 -14.76 -4.44
N ILE A 525 -3.60 -13.65 -3.73
CA ILE A 525 -3.09 -13.69 -2.36
C ILE A 525 -4.25 -13.96 -1.41
N VAL A 526 -4.11 -15.00 -0.60
CA VAL A 526 -4.94 -15.23 0.58
C VAL A 526 -4.08 -14.91 1.78
N TYR A 527 -4.44 -13.88 2.52
CA TYR A 527 -3.60 -13.41 3.61
C TYR A 527 -3.62 -14.37 4.79
N LYS A 528 -2.44 -14.61 5.38
CA LYS A 528 -2.27 -15.47 6.55
C LYS A 528 -3.11 -14.99 7.72
N GLU A 529 -3.85 -15.92 8.32
CA GLU A 529 -4.66 -15.72 9.51
C GLU A 529 -4.91 -17.09 10.14
N GLY A 530 -4.97 -17.16 11.47
CA GLY A 530 -5.13 -18.44 12.15
C GLY A 530 -3.84 -19.27 12.21
N GLN A 531 -3.96 -20.51 12.69
CA GLN A 531 -2.82 -21.40 12.94
C GLN A 531 -2.57 -22.40 11.81
N PHE A 532 -3.60 -22.68 11.00
CA PHE A 532 -3.55 -23.75 10.03
C PHE A 532 -3.33 -23.24 8.60
N TYR A 533 -2.92 -24.18 7.74
CA TYR A 533 -2.82 -23.95 6.31
C TYR A 533 -4.14 -24.36 5.63
N PRO A 534 -4.94 -23.41 5.11
CA PRO A 534 -6.32 -23.69 4.70
C PRO A 534 -6.40 -24.23 3.27
N VAL A 535 -5.91 -25.45 3.03
CA VAL A 535 -5.77 -26.09 1.69
C VAL A 535 -7.03 -25.97 0.83
N ASN A 536 -8.21 -26.30 1.40
CA ASN A 536 -9.47 -26.28 0.66
C ASN A 536 -9.90 -24.87 0.27
N LEU A 537 -9.70 -23.89 1.16
CA LEU A 537 -9.99 -22.49 0.87
C LEU A 537 -9.11 -21.98 -0.28
N LEU A 538 -7.80 -22.24 -0.20
CA LEU A 538 -6.83 -21.82 -1.22
C LEU A 538 -7.17 -22.43 -2.58
N ARG A 539 -7.43 -23.73 -2.61
CA ARG A 539 -7.89 -24.43 -3.82
C ARG A 539 -9.15 -23.80 -4.41
N ASN A 540 -10.14 -23.50 -3.58
CA ASN A 540 -11.40 -22.90 -4.03
C ASN A 540 -11.23 -21.48 -4.55
N VAL A 541 -10.34 -20.68 -3.94
CA VAL A 541 -9.99 -19.34 -4.44
C VAL A 541 -9.37 -19.44 -5.84
N ALA A 542 -8.43 -20.36 -6.05
CA ALA A 542 -7.82 -20.55 -7.37
C ALA A 542 -8.84 -21.10 -8.39
N LEU A 543 -9.61 -22.14 -8.05
CA LEU A 543 -10.64 -22.71 -8.94
C LEU A 543 -11.68 -21.66 -9.38
N LYS A 544 -12.19 -20.86 -8.44
CA LYS A 544 -13.22 -19.84 -8.73
C LYS A 544 -12.72 -18.74 -9.68
N ASN A 545 -11.41 -18.55 -9.78
CA ASN A 545 -10.79 -17.54 -10.62
C ASN A 545 -10.11 -18.14 -11.87
N ALA A 546 -10.29 -19.43 -12.12
CA ALA A 546 -9.97 -20.04 -13.40
C ALA A 546 -11.08 -19.68 -14.41
N ASN A 547 -10.70 -19.01 -15.51
CA ASN A 547 -11.67 -18.48 -16.48
C ASN A 547 -11.85 -19.38 -17.71
N THR A 548 -11.32 -20.60 -17.70
CA THR A 548 -11.40 -21.56 -18.82
C THR A 548 -12.46 -22.63 -18.56
N PRO A 549 -13.00 -23.27 -19.61
CA PRO A 549 -14.02 -24.32 -19.44
C PRO A 549 -13.51 -25.56 -18.68
N TYR A 550 -12.21 -25.86 -18.80
CA TYR A 550 -11.58 -27.00 -18.14
C TYR A 550 -10.48 -26.55 -17.18
N THR A 551 -10.25 -27.33 -16.13
CA THR A 551 -9.19 -27.09 -15.14
C THR A 551 -8.36 -28.34 -14.90
N PHE A 552 -7.04 -28.19 -14.82
CA PHE A 552 -6.12 -29.22 -14.38
C PHE A 552 -5.65 -28.89 -12.96
N LEU A 553 -6.27 -29.52 -11.97
CA LEU A 553 -5.94 -29.33 -10.55
C LEU A 553 -4.74 -30.20 -10.18
N THR A 554 -3.69 -29.58 -9.64
CA THR A 554 -2.46 -30.28 -9.21
C THR A 554 -1.93 -29.72 -7.90
N ASP A 555 -1.18 -30.55 -7.17
CA ASP A 555 -0.28 -30.07 -6.12
C ASP A 555 0.88 -29.29 -6.76
N VAL A 556 1.40 -28.28 -6.08
CA VAL A 556 2.53 -27.46 -6.53
C VAL A 556 3.83 -28.28 -6.61
N ASP A 557 3.92 -29.36 -5.84
CA ASP A 557 5.09 -30.24 -5.81
C ASP A 557 5.18 -31.15 -7.08
N PHE A 558 4.13 -31.19 -7.92
CA PHE A 558 4.15 -31.93 -9.18
C PHE A 558 4.41 -31.01 -10.38
N LEU A 559 5.44 -31.34 -11.16
CA LEU A 559 5.72 -30.69 -12.43
C LEU A 559 5.00 -31.44 -13.58
N PRO A 560 4.14 -30.76 -14.35
CA PRO A 560 3.58 -31.32 -15.58
C PRO A 560 4.69 -31.74 -16.54
N MET A 561 4.47 -32.81 -17.32
CA MET A 561 5.36 -33.08 -18.44
C MET A 561 5.21 -32.00 -19.52
N TYR A 562 6.30 -31.69 -20.23
CA TYR A 562 6.24 -30.78 -21.37
C TYR A 562 5.20 -31.25 -22.40
N GLY A 563 4.41 -30.31 -22.92
CA GLY A 563 3.34 -30.57 -23.88
C GLY A 563 2.04 -31.13 -23.28
N LEU A 564 1.95 -31.32 -21.95
CA LEU A 564 0.70 -31.79 -21.32
C LEU A 564 -0.48 -30.83 -21.56
N TYR A 565 -0.21 -29.51 -21.59
CA TYR A 565 -1.22 -28.51 -21.88
C TYR A 565 -1.89 -28.74 -23.25
N ASP A 566 -1.07 -28.85 -24.31
CA ASP A 566 -1.55 -29.06 -25.68
C ASP A 566 -2.27 -30.41 -25.81
N TYR A 567 -1.76 -31.43 -25.13
CA TYR A 567 -2.41 -32.74 -25.06
C TYR A 567 -3.82 -32.64 -24.46
N LEU A 568 -3.97 -32.01 -23.29
CA LEU A 568 -5.28 -31.86 -22.64
C LEU A 568 -6.23 -30.98 -23.46
N ARG A 569 -5.72 -29.89 -24.04
CA ARG A 569 -6.48 -29.01 -24.94
C ARG A 569 -7.05 -29.77 -26.14
N PHE A 570 -6.25 -30.63 -26.78
CA PHE A 570 -6.69 -31.48 -27.90
C PHE A 570 -7.83 -32.42 -27.50
N PHE A 571 -7.77 -33.05 -26.32
CA PHE A 571 -8.86 -33.91 -25.84
C PHE A 571 -10.13 -33.14 -25.47
N SER A 572 -9.98 -31.93 -24.94
CA SER A 572 -11.10 -31.03 -24.65
C SER A 572 -11.90 -30.68 -25.91
N LEU A 573 -11.22 -30.43 -27.04
CA LEU A 573 -11.87 -30.24 -28.35
C LEU A 573 -12.70 -31.47 -28.76
N ILE A 574 -12.14 -32.67 -28.65
CA ILE A 574 -12.80 -33.90 -29.09
C ILE A 574 -14.06 -34.20 -28.28
N ASN A 575 -14.02 -33.99 -26.95
CA ASN A 575 -15.16 -34.24 -26.08
C ASN A 575 -16.22 -33.13 -26.14
N GLY A 576 -15.83 -31.87 -26.40
CA GLY A 576 -16.76 -30.75 -26.62
C GLY A 576 -17.65 -30.96 -27.86
N VAL A 577 -17.10 -31.51 -28.94
CA VAL A 577 -17.85 -31.81 -30.18
C VAL A 577 -18.91 -32.91 -29.98
N ARG A 578 -18.71 -33.85 -29.05
CA ARG A 578 -19.66 -34.95 -28.78
C ARG A 578 -20.88 -34.54 -27.95
N HIS A 579 -20.84 -33.41 -27.26
CA HIS A 579 -21.97 -32.92 -26.46
C HIS A 579 -22.88 -31.93 -27.21
N GLN A 580 -22.49 -31.51 -28.42
CA GLN A 580 -23.32 -30.67 -29.31
C GLN A 580 -24.01 -31.45 -30.45
N SER A 581 -23.76 -32.76 -30.56
CA SER A 581 -24.46 -33.71 -31.44
C SER A 581 -25.45 -34.54 -30.65
#